data_AF-A0A9P3MX28-F1
#
_entry.id   AF-A0A9P3MX28-F1
#
_cell.length_a   1.000
_cell.length_b   1.000
_cell.length_c   1.000
_cell.angle_alpha   90.00
_cell.angle_beta   90.00
_cell.angle_gamma   90.00
#
_symmetry.space_group_name_H-M   'P 1'
#
loop_
_entity.id
_entity.type
_entity.pdbx_description
1 polymer ?
#
loop_
_entity_poly.entity_id
_entity_poly.type
_entity_poly.pdbx_seq_one_letter_code
_entity_poly.pdbx_strand_id
1 'polypeptide(L)'
;MGSACFKAQEGEDDGGKSEQRKSREEQRQQAQVESGQSQQQQQQQQQQQKQQGVRAEKQQQELDGQRQPSDGAVHADQGSGKAQLPEQQQGSAVAADGGKDQSNGDPAEPGAAATRPPSQAPPQLDPAAESPAAAPGSSISNNCSNDARDKAAVPAFRRMTLEELMAATNNFSERNVVSEGGRQALNVVYRGVLGIEGLQVALKRFQKKEWEDATQFGSDAAAVGSIRYPGLTSLLGFCSEGDHRLLVSEFMPNCTLAQHLFHWEQRPMSWLARLAVAMNVAQTLVHLGREKGMPVYHDLNPYKVLLDKDNQPKLSCFGLIKPLKDGRYSSNLDYLPPEQLLHGRVSAESVVYSFGLILLALFSGKSIRPTQFLEMVEEKQDLSLLLDSNLLSHPPSVEFALELVPLIAECLKRDPGERPPMDSIAEFLGILDDRSRGIGNSLAVAGGGEEGAGTGASPAVAAPSPLARAAMAGDWGMLHGRLVTVSFTPPQEPSFEVWNAEVQDLVSSRQRGDKAFKNQQWEEAIALYTKFLKCDSPPIPMLFARRCLSHLQLEHWEEALQDALQAQQSKPPWPEATYLVAAALSRLGRADEAQEMVIAGGRLEHKS
;
A
#
# COMPACT_ATOMS: atom_id res chain seq x y z
N MET A 1 -19.15 -88.20 -8.69
CA MET A 1 -18.23 -89.12 -7.97
C MET A 1 -16.98 -89.23 -8.83
N GLY A 2 -15.75 -88.90 -8.44
CA GLY A 2 -15.18 -88.42 -7.18
C GLY A 2 -13.68 -88.15 -7.38
N SER A 3 -13.07 -87.47 -6.40
CA SER A 3 -11.66 -87.52 -5.95
C SER A 3 -10.53 -87.32 -6.99
N ALA A 4 -9.76 -86.23 -6.92
CA ALA A 4 -8.55 -86.02 -6.08
C ALA A 4 -7.27 -86.61 -6.73
N CYS A 5 -6.04 -86.07 -6.67
CA CYS A 5 -5.39 -84.87 -6.13
C CYS A 5 -3.92 -84.86 -6.65
N PHE A 6 -3.19 -83.75 -6.38
CA PHE A 6 -1.72 -83.57 -6.24
C PHE A 6 -0.91 -82.78 -7.29
N LYS A 7 -0.49 -81.58 -6.82
CA LYS A 7 0.77 -80.80 -6.99
C LYS A 7 1.14 -80.19 -8.35
N ALA A 8 1.24 -78.84 -8.40
CA ALA A 8 2.48 -78.08 -8.19
C ALA A 8 2.30 -76.57 -8.46
N GLN A 9 3.12 -75.76 -7.76
CA GLN A 9 3.52 -74.35 -7.97
C GLN A 9 3.10 -73.36 -6.88
N GLU A 10 3.90 -73.36 -5.80
CA GLU A 10 4.32 -72.15 -5.10
C GLU A 10 5.63 -71.66 -5.73
N GLY A 11 5.74 -70.36 -6.02
CA GLY A 11 6.98 -69.72 -6.45
C GLY A 11 6.70 -68.39 -7.16
N GLU A 12 7.31 -67.32 -6.63
CA GLU A 12 7.47 -65.98 -7.22
C GLU A 12 6.38 -64.93 -6.97
N ASP A 13 6.41 -64.27 -5.80
CA ASP A 13 6.02 -62.84 -5.68
C ASP A 13 6.56 -62.12 -4.42
N ASP A 14 7.85 -62.32 -4.06
CA ASP A 14 8.46 -61.69 -2.86
C ASP A 14 9.59 -60.67 -3.15
N GLY A 15 9.94 -60.45 -4.42
CA GLY A 15 11.01 -59.51 -4.81
C GLY A 15 10.60 -58.04 -4.71
N GLY A 16 9.44 -57.66 -5.27
CA GLY A 16 9.05 -56.26 -5.48
C GLY A 16 8.64 -55.49 -4.21
N LYS A 17 8.16 -56.18 -3.17
CA LYS A 17 7.79 -55.54 -1.89
C LYS A 17 9.00 -55.18 -1.03
N SER A 18 10.14 -55.86 -1.22
CA SER A 18 11.36 -55.61 -0.46
C SER A 18 12.10 -54.34 -0.96
N GLU A 19 12.12 -54.12 -2.28
CA GLU A 19 12.76 -52.96 -2.91
C GLU A 19 11.99 -51.66 -2.65
N GLN A 20 10.65 -51.69 -2.69
CA GLN A 20 9.82 -50.52 -2.36
C GLN A 20 9.94 -50.09 -0.90
N ARG A 21 10.17 -51.05 0.01
CA ARG A 21 10.40 -50.74 1.43
C ARG A 21 11.76 -50.09 1.64
N LYS A 22 12.83 -50.61 1.00
CA LYS A 22 14.17 -50.00 1.05
C LYS A 22 14.17 -48.58 0.49
N SER A 23 13.52 -48.34 -0.65
CA SER A 23 13.44 -47.01 -1.26
C SER A 23 12.72 -45.97 -0.38
N ARG A 24 11.64 -46.37 0.31
CA ARG A 24 10.94 -45.48 1.26
C ARG A 24 11.75 -45.18 2.51
N GLU A 25 12.58 -46.11 2.95
CA GLU A 25 13.42 -45.95 4.14
C GLU A 25 14.62 -45.04 3.85
N GLU A 26 15.23 -45.16 2.67
CA GLU A 26 16.26 -44.25 2.18
C GLU A 26 15.74 -42.82 2.00
N GLN A 27 14.53 -42.64 1.45
CA GLN A 27 13.90 -41.31 1.33
C GLN A 27 13.62 -40.66 2.70
N ARG A 28 13.26 -41.46 3.71
CA ARG A 28 13.06 -40.95 5.08
C ARG A 28 14.37 -40.55 5.75
N GLN A 29 15.44 -41.31 5.53
CA GLN A 29 16.77 -40.99 6.04
C GLN A 29 17.31 -39.72 5.38
N GLN A 30 17.12 -39.57 4.06
CA GLN A 30 17.51 -38.35 3.33
C GLN A 30 16.78 -37.10 3.85
N ALA A 31 15.46 -37.19 4.06
CA ALA A 31 14.66 -36.08 4.60
C ALA A 31 15.05 -35.70 6.04
N GLN A 32 15.47 -36.67 6.87
CA GLN A 32 15.97 -36.39 8.22
C GLN A 32 17.34 -35.69 8.20
N VAL A 33 18.21 -36.04 7.27
CA VAL A 33 19.52 -35.38 7.10
C VAL A 33 19.32 -33.93 6.62
N GLU A 34 18.43 -33.70 5.66
CA GLU A 34 18.12 -32.35 5.15
C GLU A 34 17.47 -31.46 6.22
N SER A 35 16.56 -32.01 7.03
CA SER A 35 15.97 -31.30 8.17
C SER A 35 17.02 -30.96 9.25
N GLY A 36 17.99 -31.85 9.49
CA GLY A 36 19.08 -31.61 10.44
C GLY A 36 20.04 -30.53 9.96
N GLN A 37 20.39 -30.54 8.67
CA GLN A 37 21.23 -29.51 8.05
C GLN A 37 20.55 -28.13 8.07
N SER A 38 19.25 -28.08 7.79
CA SER A 38 18.47 -26.84 7.84
C SER A 38 18.41 -26.25 9.26
N GLN A 39 18.20 -27.08 10.29
CA GLN A 39 18.24 -26.62 11.69
C GLN A 39 19.62 -26.12 12.11
N GLN A 40 20.70 -26.78 11.67
CA GLN A 40 22.06 -26.37 11.99
C GLN A 40 22.43 -25.04 11.32
N GLN A 41 21.97 -24.82 10.08
CA GLN A 41 22.15 -23.57 9.36
C GLN A 41 21.38 -22.41 10.02
N GLN A 42 20.16 -22.68 10.50
CA GLN A 42 19.34 -21.71 11.22
C GLN A 42 19.96 -21.33 12.58
N GLN A 43 20.58 -22.27 13.30
CA GLN A 43 21.33 -21.99 14.52
C GLN A 43 22.60 -21.16 14.26
N GLN A 44 23.34 -21.43 13.18
CA GLN A 44 24.51 -20.63 12.81
C GLN A 44 24.12 -19.18 12.46
N GLN A 45 23.00 -18.99 11.75
CA GLN A 45 22.48 -17.65 11.44
C GLN A 45 22.09 -16.87 12.70
N GLN A 46 21.41 -17.49 13.67
CA GLN A 46 21.07 -16.84 14.93
C GLN A 46 22.32 -16.46 15.75
N GLN A 47 23.36 -17.30 15.73
CA GLN A 47 24.63 -16.96 16.40
C GLN A 47 25.34 -15.78 15.74
N GLN A 48 25.36 -15.72 14.40
CA GLN A 48 25.94 -14.57 13.67
C GLN A 48 25.18 -13.26 13.96
N GLN A 49 23.85 -13.30 13.99
CA GLN A 49 23.03 -12.12 14.32
C GLN A 49 23.28 -11.61 15.74
N LYS A 50 23.42 -12.52 16.72
CA LYS A 50 23.79 -12.15 18.10
C LYS A 50 25.17 -11.50 18.17
N GLN A 51 26.15 -12.00 17.42
CA GLN A 51 27.49 -11.41 17.38
C GLN A 51 27.50 -10.03 16.71
N GLN A 52 26.68 -9.81 15.67
CA GLN A 52 26.52 -8.50 15.03
C GLN A 52 25.85 -7.49 15.97
N GLY A 53 24.84 -7.88 16.73
CA GLY A 53 24.19 -7.03 17.74
C GLY A 53 25.17 -6.55 18.83
N VAL A 54 25.95 -7.47 19.39
CA VAL A 54 26.98 -7.14 20.40
C VAL A 54 28.06 -6.20 19.83
N ARG A 55 28.41 -6.36 18.55
CA ARG A 55 29.39 -5.48 17.88
C ARG A 55 28.84 -4.08 17.65
N ALA A 56 27.56 -3.96 17.31
CA ALA A 56 26.88 -2.68 17.13
C ALA A 56 26.73 -1.92 18.46
N GLU A 57 26.37 -2.61 19.54
CA GLU A 57 26.31 -2.02 20.89
C GLU A 57 27.67 -1.48 21.35
N LYS A 58 28.75 -2.23 21.06
CA LYS A 58 30.11 -1.81 21.40
C LYS A 58 30.56 -0.58 20.59
N GLN A 59 30.20 -0.49 19.32
CA GLN A 59 30.47 0.71 18.50
C GLN A 59 29.68 1.93 18.97
N GLN A 60 28.44 1.74 19.42
CA GLN A 60 27.62 2.82 19.96
C GLN A 60 28.20 3.37 21.27
N GLN A 61 28.67 2.50 22.17
CA GLN A 61 29.33 2.92 23.42
C GLN A 61 30.66 3.66 23.18
N GLU A 62 31.40 3.32 22.12
CA GLU A 62 32.62 4.04 21.72
C GLU A 62 32.32 5.42 21.12
N LEU A 63 31.20 5.58 20.39
CA LEU A 63 30.76 6.86 19.84
C LEU A 63 30.22 7.81 20.90
N ASP A 64 29.50 7.29 21.90
CA ASP A 64 28.96 8.09 23.01
C ASP A 64 30.04 8.51 24.01
N GLY A 65 31.15 7.76 24.10
CA GLY A 65 32.32 8.11 24.93
C GLY A 65 33.20 9.25 24.39
N GLN A 66 33.01 9.69 23.14
CA GLN A 66 33.85 10.71 22.50
C GLN A 66 33.25 12.13 22.48
N ARG A 67 32.04 12.35 23.01
CA ARG A 67 31.47 13.70 23.11
C ARG A 67 31.68 14.29 24.51
N GLN A 68 32.79 15.02 24.69
CA GLN A 68 32.86 16.08 25.70
C GLN A 68 32.58 17.44 25.03
N PRO A 69 31.82 18.35 25.68
CA PRO A 69 31.58 19.68 25.14
C PRO A 69 32.78 20.60 25.41
N SER A 70 33.30 21.23 24.36
CA SER A 70 34.32 22.28 24.46
C SER A 70 33.66 23.63 24.74
N ASP A 71 34.13 24.29 25.80
CA ASP A 71 33.83 25.67 26.20
C ASP A 71 34.09 26.71 25.09
N GLY A 72 33.27 27.77 25.10
CA GLY A 72 33.47 28.98 24.29
C GLY A 72 32.53 30.12 24.72
N ALA A 73 33.05 31.01 25.58
CA ALA A 73 32.36 32.07 26.29
C ALA A 73 31.93 33.30 25.44
N VAL A 74 30.87 34.02 25.87
CA VAL A 74 30.77 35.50 25.75
C VAL A 74 29.95 36.12 26.92
N HIS A 75 30.64 36.99 27.66
CA HIS A 75 30.26 38.17 28.47
C HIS A 75 28.85 38.40 29.10
N ALA A 76 28.87 38.43 30.44
CA ALA A 76 28.47 39.49 31.38
C ALA A 76 27.20 40.36 31.15
N ASP A 77 26.26 40.30 32.10
CA ASP A 77 25.76 41.49 32.80
C ASP A 77 25.19 41.16 34.20
N GLN A 78 25.23 42.14 35.11
CA GLN A 78 24.98 42.07 36.55
C GLN A 78 23.48 42.06 36.92
N GLY A 79 23.12 41.42 38.05
CA GLY A 79 21.78 41.58 38.63
C GLY A 79 21.55 40.75 39.89
N SER A 80 21.74 41.40 41.03
CA SER A 80 21.56 40.94 42.42
C SER A 80 20.20 40.34 42.79
N GLY A 81 20.18 39.37 43.73
CA GLY A 81 18.97 39.05 44.50
C GLY A 81 19.06 37.78 45.36
N LYS A 82 19.34 37.96 46.65
CA LYS A 82 19.44 36.95 47.73
C LYS A 82 18.18 36.08 47.88
N ALA A 83 18.35 34.80 48.24
CA ALA A 83 17.66 34.19 49.40
C ALA A 83 18.24 32.80 49.77
N GLN A 84 18.63 32.72 51.03
CA GLN A 84 19.01 31.63 51.94
C GLN A 84 18.68 30.15 51.65
N LEU A 85 19.76 29.34 51.74
CA LEU A 85 19.97 28.02 52.39
C LEU A 85 19.22 27.84 53.74
N PRO A 86 19.13 26.63 54.38
CA PRO A 86 20.08 25.49 54.36
C PRO A 86 19.47 24.12 54.01
N GLU A 87 20.24 23.18 53.43
CA GLU A 87 21.05 22.12 54.10
C GLU A 87 20.20 21.12 54.93
N GLN A 88 20.45 19.82 54.99
CA GLN A 88 21.46 18.92 54.42
C GLN A 88 20.99 17.48 54.73
N GLN A 89 21.49 16.53 53.93
CA GLN A 89 21.96 15.18 54.30
C GLN A 89 20.95 14.17 54.86
N GLN A 90 20.69 13.08 54.13
CA GLN A 90 21.53 11.87 53.92
C GLN A 90 21.55 10.92 55.13
N GLY A 91 21.33 9.64 54.82
CA GLY A 91 21.60 8.47 55.66
C GLY A 91 20.34 7.66 55.92
N SER A 92 20.02 6.59 55.16
CA SER A 92 20.59 5.23 55.30
C SER A 92 20.64 4.79 56.77
N ALA A 93 20.18 3.63 57.22
CA ALA A 93 19.52 2.45 56.68
C ALA A 93 19.31 1.53 57.92
N VAL A 94 18.75 0.34 57.68
CA VAL A 94 18.90 -0.88 58.49
C VAL A 94 17.77 -1.18 59.47
N ALA A 95 17.29 -2.40 59.28
CA ALA A 95 16.15 -3.08 59.85
C ALA A 95 16.45 -3.76 61.19
N ALA A 96 15.38 -4.07 61.94
CA ALA A 96 15.16 -5.29 62.72
C ALA A 96 13.79 -5.09 63.42
N ASP A 97 12.77 -5.87 63.11
CA ASP A 97 12.48 -7.22 63.65
C ASP A 97 11.67 -7.16 64.96
N GLY A 98 10.66 -8.05 65.08
CA GLY A 98 10.00 -8.37 66.35
C GLY A 98 8.46 -8.33 66.39
N GLY A 99 7.84 -9.49 66.08
CA GLY A 99 6.65 -10.11 66.74
C GLY A 99 5.30 -9.36 66.80
N LYS A 100 4.17 -9.89 66.28
CA LYS A 100 3.33 -11.02 66.79
C LYS A 100 2.91 -10.82 68.26
N ASP A 101 1.67 -10.95 68.73
CA ASP A 101 0.49 -11.72 68.33
C ASP A 101 -0.79 -11.18 69.04
N GLN A 102 -1.94 -11.35 68.38
CA GLN A 102 -3.26 -11.84 68.84
C GLN A 102 -3.81 -11.51 70.26
N SER A 103 -5.06 -11.04 70.32
CA SER A 103 -6.27 -11.84 70.69
C SER A 103 -7.37 -11.06 71.45
N ASN A 104 -8.60 -11.21 70.92
CA ASN A 104 -9.92 -11.40 71.52
C ASN A 104 -10.32 -10.80 72.90
N GLY A 105 -11.54 -10.26 72.95
CA GLY A 105 -12.36 -10.31 74.17
C GLY A 105 -13.50 -9.27 74.25
N ASP A 106 -14.63 -9.57 73.62
CA ASP A 106 -15.99 -9.03 73.90
C ASP A 106 -16.45 -9.39 75.33
N PRO A 107 -17.43 -8.68 75.98
CA PRO A 107 -18.86 -8.80 75.58
C PRO A 107 -19.86 -7.65 75.91
N ALA A 108 -21.05 -7.81 75.31
CA ALA A 108 -22.41 -7.57 75.84
C ALA A 108 -23.22 -6.32 75.39
N GLU A 109 -24.24 -6.63 74.58
CA GLU A 109 -25.45 -5.92 74.09
C GLU A 109 -26.59 -5.87 75.17
N PRO A 110 -27.89 -5.46 74.94
CA PRO A 110 -28.65 -5.25 73.68
C PRO A 110 -29.71 -4.10 73.59
N GLY A 111 -30.24 -3.90 72.36
CA GLY A 111 -31.68 -3.68 72.06
C GLY A 111 -32.08 -2.27 71.54
N ALA A 112 -32.93 -2.05 70.52
CA ALA A 112 -33.77 -2.90 69.67
C ALA A 112 -34.41 -2.08 68.50
N ALA A 113 -35.06 -2.80 67.56
CA ALA A 113 -36.03 -2.42 66.51
C ALA A 113 -35.48 -2.00 65.12
N ALA A 114 -35.52 -2.85 64.07
CA ALA A 114 -36.65 -3.26 63.17
C ALA A 114 -37.08 -2.12 62.21
N THR A 115 -37.30 -2.24 60.89
CA THR A 115 -37.63 -3.34 59.96
C THR A 115 -37.42 -2.89 58.49
N ARG A 116 -37.48 -3.84 57.54
CA ARG A 116 -37.09 -3.83 56.11
C ARG A 116 -38.17 -3.28 55.09
N PRO A 117 -37.88 -3.20 53.75
CA PRO A 117 -38.53 -2.40 52.66
C PRO A 117 -39.51 -3.26 51.78
N PRO A 118 -39.66 -3.15 50.42
CA PRO A 118 -39.87 -2.05 49.42
C PRO A 118 -41.13 -2.25 48.48
N SER A 119 -41.33 -1.36 47.47
CA SER A 119 -41.75 -1.65 46.05
C SER A 119 -43.09 -1.14 45.48
N GLN A 120 -43.03 -0.75 44.18
CA GLN A 120 -44.03 -0.70 43.06
C GLN A 120 -44.78 0.61 42.65
N ALA A 121 -44.84 0.82 41.31
CA ALA A 121 -45.55 1.83 40.48
C ALA A 121 -47.09 1.54 40.37
N PRO A 122 -47.98 2.17 39.52
CA PRO A 122 -47.92 3.17 38.40
C PRO A 122 -49.09 4.25 38.47
N PRO A 123 -49.80 4.81 37.41
CA PRO A 123 -49.58 5.07 35.96
C PRO A 123 -49.91 6.56 35.48
N GLN A 124 -49.99 6.76 34.14
CA GLN A 124 -49.99 7.96 33.25
C GLN A 124 -51.15 9.00 33.29
N LEU A 125 -50.94 10.20 32.68
CA LEU A 125 -51.76 10.87 31.61
C LEU A 125 -51.22 12.28 31.21
N ASP A 126 -51.24 12.62 29.91
CA ASP A 126 -50.93 13.96 29.32
C ASP A 126 -52.01 15.04 29.64
N PRO A 127 -51.77 16.36 29.47
CA PRO A 127 -52.00 17.01 28.15
C PRO A 127 -51.11 18.23 27.78
N ALA A 128 -51.34 18.67 26.54
CA ALA A 128 -50.77 19.70 25.67
C ALA A 128 -50.49 21.14 26.19
N ALA A 129 -49.50 21.73 25.51
CA ALA A 129 -49.37 23.10 24.95
C ALA A 129 -49.48 24.35 25.85
N GLU A 130 -48.39 25.12 25.92
CA GLU A 130 -48.30 26.53 25.45
C GLU A 130 -46.86 27.07 25.54
N SER A 131 -46.50 27.96 24.60
CA SER A 131 -45.20 28.64 24.44
C SER A 131 -45.14 29.90 25.32
N PRO A 132 -43.93 30.48 25.59
CA PRO A 132 -43.60 31.70 24.84
C PRO A 132 -42.11 31.91 24.46
N ALA A 133 -41.93 32.43 23.24
CA ALA A 133 -41.03 33.49 22.73
C ALA A 133 -39.77 33.90 23.55
N ALA A 134 -38.55 33.77 23.01
CA ALA A 134 -37.76 34.74 22.20
C ALA A 134 -36.74 35.54 23.07
N ALA A 135 -35.47 35.83 22.75
CA ALA A 135 -34.61 35.82 21.55
C ALA A 135 -33.10 35.94 21.99
N PRO A 136 -32.13 36.37 21.16
CA PRO A 136 -31.47 35.61 20.08
C PRO A 136 -29.91 35.61 20.17
N GLY A 137 -29.26 34.71 19.42
CA GLY A 137 -27.82 34.75 19.15
C GLY A 137 -27.50 34.02 17.83
N SER A 138 -26.97 34.76 16.87
CA SER A 138 -26.85 34.47 15.44
C SER A 138 -25.88 33.34 15.06
N SER A 139 -26.20 32.57 14.01
CA SER A 139 -25.24 32.13 13.01
C SER A 139 -25.94 31.73 11.71
N ILE A 140 -25.24 32.08 10.64
CA ILE A 140 -25.71 32.32 9.27
C ILE A 140 -25.92 31.01 8.52
N SER A 141 -27.06 30.91 7.84
CA SER A 141 -27.39 29.86 6.87
C SER A 141 -26.62 30.05 5.57
N ASN A 142 -26.25 28.97 4.90
CA ASN A 142 -26.54 28.87 3.46
C ASN A 142 -26.69 27.41 2.98
N ASN A 143 -27.93 27.14 2.56
CA ASN A 143 -28.50 26.10 1.72
C ASN A 143 -27.62 24.99 1.14
N CYS A 144 -27.91 23.77 1.59
CA CYS A 144 -27.85 22.57 0.76
C CYS A 144 -29.01 22.58 -0.24
N SER A 145 -28.70 22.62 -1.53
CA SER A 145 -29.68 22.38 -2.60
C SER A 145 -29.54 20.95 -3.10
N ASN A 146 -30.69 20.32 -3.26
CA ASN A 146 -30.92 18.92 -3.60
C ASN A 146 -30.12 18.42 -4.82
N ASP A 147 -29.33 17.37 -4.60
CA ASP A 147 -29.03 16.34 -5.60
C ASP A 147 -29.28 14.95 -4.99
N ALA A 148 -30.56 14.65 -4.77
CA ALA A 148 -31.03 13.29 -4.51
C ALA A 148 -31.12 12.54 -5.83
N ARG A 149 -29.99 12.00 -6.30
CA ARG A 149 -29.96 10.93 -7.31
C ARG A 149 -29.42 9.66 -6.64
N ASP A 150 -30.33 8.71 -6.40
CA ASP A 150 -30.13 7.30 -6.05
C ASP A 150 -28.73 6.88 -5.55
N LYS A 151 -28.44 7.13 -4.27
CA LYS A 151 -27.52 6.27 -3.51
C LYS A 151 -28.38 5.23 -2.79
N ALA A 152 -28.36 3.98 -3.26
CA ALA A 152 -28.93 2.86 -2.51
C ALA A 152 -28.44 2.95 -1.06
N ALA A 153 -29.36 2.99 -0.10
CA ALA A 153 -29.01 3.13 1.31
C ALA A 153 -28.09 1.97 1.72
N VAL A 154 -26.94 2.30 2.31
CA VAL A 154 -25.99 1.29 2.82
C VAL A 154 -26.73 0.41 3.83
N PRO A 155 -26.68 -0.93 3.70
CA PRO A 155 -27.37 -1.82 4.62
C PRO A 155 -26.98 -1.61 6.08
N ALA A 156 -27.92 -1.91 6.99
CA ALA A 156 -27.66 -1.89 8.42
C ALA A 156 -26.63 -2.98 8.80
N PHE A 157 -25.74 -2.63 9.73
CA PHE A 157 -24.76 -3.58 10.26
C PHE A 157 -25.46 -4.74 10.98
N ARG A 158 -25.04 -5.98 10.70
CA ARG A 158 -25.63 -7.17 11.36
C ARG A 158 -24.65 -8.32 11.52
N ARG A 159 -25.01 -9.26 12.41
CA ARG A 159 -24.39 -10.58 12.45
C ARG A 159 -24.88 -11.43 11.28
N MET A 160 -23.96 -12.16 10.65
CA MET A 160 -24.20 -13.05 9.52
C MET A 160 -23.78 -14.48 9.89
N THR A 161 -24.44 -15.48 9.31
CA THR A 161 -24.10 -16.89 9.58
C THR A 161 -22.91 -17.33 8.73
N LEU A 162 -22.17 -18.35 9.17
CA LEU A 162 -21.08 -18.90 8.35
C LEU A 162 -21.61 -19.47 7.04
N GLU A 163 -22.76 -20.13 7.06
CA GLU A 163 -23.42 -20.68 5.87
C GLU A 163 -23.71 -19.60 4.83
N GLU A 164 -24.24 -18.45 5.27
CA GLU A 164 -24.48 -17.30 4.40
C GLU A 164 -23.19 -16.81 3.73
N LEU A 165 -22.10 -16.68 4.49
CA LEU A 165 -20.82 -16.20 3.98
C LEU A 165 -20.11 -17.24 3.09
N MET A 166 -20.30 -18.53 3.35
CA MET A 166 -19.86 -19.61 2.48
C MET A 166 -20.60 -19.55 1.14
N ALA A 167 -21.93 -19.40 1.15
CA ALA A 167 -22.71 -19.24 -0.08
C ALA A 167 -22.24 -18.01 -0.88
N ALA A 168 -22.07 -16.88 -0.21
CA ALA A 168 -21.66 -15.61 -0.82
C ALA A 168 -20.28 -15.67 -1.52
N THR A 169 -19.38 -16.52 -1.02
CA THR A 169 -18.00 -16.64 -1.51
C THR A 169 -17.75 -17.90 -2.33
N ASN A 170 -18.79 -18.65 -2.67
CA ASN A 170 -18.68 -19.96 -3.30
C ASN A 170 -17.74 -20.89 -2.51
N ASN A 171 -18.03 -21.05 -1.22
CA ASN A 171 -17.26 -21.82 -0.25
C ASN A 171 -15.80 -21.35 -0.12
N PHE A 172 -15.58 -20.04 0.03
CA PHE A 172 -14.24 -19.43 0.11
C PHE A 172 -13.32 -19.85 -1.05
N SER A 173 -13.88 -19.86 -2.27
CA SER A 173 -13.15 -20.28 -3.47
C SER A 173 -11.93 -19.40 -3.72
N GLU A 174 -10.85 -20.01 -4.19
CA GLU A 174 -9.59 -19.33 -4.50
C GLU A 174 -9.76 -18.25 -5.57
N ARG A 175 -10.69 -18.46 -6.51
CA ARG A 175 -11.04 -17.48 -7.57
C ARG A 175 -11.60 -16.16 -7.02
N ASN A 176 -12.06 -16.17 -5.78
CA ASN A 176 -12.64 -15.02 -5.12
C ASN A 176 -11.64 -14.32 -4.19
N VAL A 177 -10.39 -14.78 -4.08
CA VAL A 177 -9.39 -14.11 -3.27
C VAL A 177 -8.95 -12.81 -3.93
N VAL A 178 -8.97 -11.70 -3.17
CA VAL A 178 -8.59 -10.36 -3.64
C VAL A 178 -7.42 -9.76 -2.87
N SER A 179 -6.99 -10.38 -1.77
CA SER A 179 -5.80 -9.95 -1.02
C SER A 179 -4.52 -10.29 -1.77
N GLU A 180 -3.52 -9.41 -1.67
CA GLU A 180 -2.17 -9.68 -2.14
C GLU A 180 -1.54 -10.85 -1.38
N GLY A 181 -0.74 -11.66 -2.08
CA GLY A 181 -0.23 -12.95 -1.56
C GLY A 181 -1.25 -14.09 -1.62
N GLY A 182 -2.43 -13.87 -2.20
CA GLY A 182 -3.43 -14.92 -2.42
C GLY A 182 -3.83 -15.60 -1.10
N ARG A 183 -3.77 -16.94 -1.07
CA ARG A 183 -4.11 -17.72 0.15
C ARG A 183 -3.06 -17.69 1.23
N GLN A 184 -1.83 -17.30 0.88
CA GLN A 184 -0.72 -17.24 1.82
C GLN A 184 -0.75 -15.95 2.65
N ALA A 185 -1.60 -14.99 2.28
CA ALA A 185 -1.85 -13.81 3.07
C ALA A 185 -2.29 -14.19 4.50
N LEU A 186 -1.71 -13.54 5.51
CA LEU A 186 -2.05 -13.77 6.92
C LEU A 186 -3.55 -13.63 7.18
N ASN A 187 -4.18 -12.67 6.50
CA ASN A 187 -5.60 -12.34 6.58
C ASN A 187 -6.19 -12.23 5.17
N VAL A 188 -6.68 -13.35 4.66
CA VAL A 188 -7.21 -13.46 3.30
C VAL A 188 -8.52 -12.67 3.18
N VAL A 189 -8.64 -11.88 2.11
CA VAL A 189 -9.86 -11.15 1.77
C VAL A 189 -10.50 -11.81 0.55
N TYR A 190 -11.79 -12.11 0.63
CA TYR A 190 -12.58 -12.69 -0.44
C TYR A 190 -13.58 -11.69 -1.00
N ARG A 191 -13.78 -11.67 -2.30
CA ARG A 191 -14.95 -11.09 -2.94
C ARG A 191 -16.14 -12.04 -2.73
N GLY A 192 -17.29 -11.48 -2.41
CA GLY A 192 -18.54 -12.23 -2.31
C GLY A 192 -19.73 -11.44 -2.83
N VAL A 193 -20.87 -12.12 -2.92
CA VAL A 193 -22.15 -11.55 -3.33
C VAL A 193 -23.20 -11.98 -2.31
N LEU A 194 -23.80 -11.02 -1.60
CA LEU A 194 -24.82 -11.26 -0.59
C LEU A 194 -26.23 -10.96 -1.11
N GLY A 195 -27.19 -11.77 -0.64
CA GLY A 195 -28.61 -11.60 -0.91
C GLY A 195 -29.00 -11.81 -2.38
N ILE A 196 -30.30 -11.73 -2.62
CA ILE A 196 -30.90 -11.91 -3.95
C ILE A 196 -30.61 -10.71 -4.86
N GLU A 197 -30.42 -9.54 -4.25
CA GLU A 197 -30.14 -8.26 -4.92
C GLU A 197 -28.69 -8.16 -5.44
N GLY A 198 -27.82 -9.12 -5.10
CA GLY A 198 -26.47 -9.19 -5.67
C GLY A 198 -25.48 -8.19 -5.06
N LEU A 199 -25.61 -7.87 -3.77
CA LEU A 199 -24.72 -6.92 -3.09
C LEU A 199 -23.28 -7.43 -3.05
N GLN A 200 -22.37 -6.72 -3.71
CA GLN A 200 -20.94 -7.08 -3.71
C GLN A 200 -20.28 -6.72 -2.38
N VAL A 201 -19.58 -7.68 -1.80
CA VAL A 201 -18.93 -7.54 -0.49
C VAL A 201 -17.48 -8.03 -0.48
N ALA A 202 -16.68 -7.47 0.43
CA ALA A 202 -15.36 -7.96 0.78
C ALA A 202 -15.43 -8.65 2.14
N LEU A 203 -14.97 -9.90 2.22
CA LEU A 203 -14.95 -10.70 3.43
C LEU A 203 -13.52 -10.92 3.89
N LYS A 204 -13.13 -10.31 5.01
CA LYS A 204 -11.82 -10.53 5.62
C LYS A 204 -11.93 -11.66 6.64
N ARG A 205 -11.12 -12.70 6.47
CA ARG A 205 -11.05 -13.85 7.39
C ARG A 205 -9.80 -13.76 8.25
N PHE A 206 -10.01 -13.82 9.57
CA PHE A 206 -8.93 -13.86 10.55
C PHE A 206 -8.64 -15.30 10.98
N GLN A 207 -7.41 -15.54 11.41
CA GLN A 207 -7.02 -16.78 12.07
C GLN A 207 -7.54 -16.77 13.51
N LYS A 208 -7.97 -17.94 14.02
CA LYS A 208 -8.53 -18.08 15.37
C LYS A 208 -7.62 -17.48 16.47
N LYS A 209 -6.31 -17.68 16.35
CA LYS A 209 -5.32 -17.18 17.33
C LYS A 209 -5.23 -15.65 17.40
N GLU A 210 -5.64 -14.93 16.35
CA GLU A 210 -5.64 -13.45 16.33
C GLU A 210 -6.82 -12.87 17.13
N TRP A 211 -7.90 -13.66 17.26
CA TRP A 211 -9.18 -13.24 17.81
C TRP A 211 -9.91 -14.41 18.50
N GLU A 212 -9.42 -14.81 19.67
CA GLU A 212 -9.96 -15.95 20.41
C GLU A 212 -11.37 -15.65 20.97
N ASP A 213 -11.57 -14.45 21.51
CA ASP A 213 -12.85 -14.03 22.10
C ASP A 213 -13.88 -13.63 21.02
N ALA A 214 -14.91 -14.45 20.85
CA ALA A 214 -16.01 -14.21 19.91
C ALA A 214 -16.92 -13.03 20.30
N THR A 215 -17.08 -12.78 21.60
CA THR A 215 -17.94 -11.72 22.14
C THR A 215 -17.26 -10.38 21.95
N GLN A 216 -15.99 -10.29 22.32
CA GLN A 216 -15.19 -9.09 22.06
C GLN A 216 -15.11 -8.79 20.56
N PHE A 217 -14.96 -9.81 19.70
CA PHE A 217 -14.92 -9.62 18.25
C PHE A 217 -16.22 -8.99 17.72
N GLY A 218 -17.37 -9.47 18.21
CA GLY A 218 -18.66 -8.90 17.87
C GLY A 218 -18.83 -7.47 18.38
N SER A 219 -18.35 -7.17 19.58
CA SER A 219 -18.37 -5.82 20.17
C SER A 219 -17.53 -4.85 19.34
N ASP A 220 -16.29 -5.21 19.00
CA ASP A 220 -15.39 -4.36 18.20
C ASP A 220 -15.91 -4.20 16.76
N ALA A 221 -16.44 -5.26 16.17
CA ALA A 221 -17.09 -5.19 14.87
C ALA A 221 -18.33 -4.27 14.92
N ALA A 222 -19.14 -4.30 15.98
CA ALA A 222 -20.28 -3.40 16.13
C ALA A 222 -19.86 -1.94 16.31
N ALA A 223 -18.79 -1.69 17.06
CA ALA A 223 -18.24 -0.35 17.25
C ALA A 223 -17.74 0.26 15.92
N VAL A 224 -17.05 -0.51 15.08
CA VAL A 224 -16.68 -0.06 13.72
C VAL A 224 -17.90 -0.02 12.79
N GLY A 225 -18.82 -0.95 12.97
CA GLY A 225 -20.06 -1.09 12.20
C GLY A 225 -21.06 0.05 12.38
N SER A 226 -20.93 0.90 13.39
CA SER A 226 -21.74 2.11 13.57
C SER A 226 -21.18 3.33 12.83
N ILE A 227 -19.91 3.30 12.42
CA ILE A 227 -19.24 4.44 11.77
C ILE A 227 -19.68 4.51 10.30
N ARG A 228 -20.15 5.69 9.87
CA ARG A 228 -20.53 5.96 8.47
C ARG A 228 -19.90 7.27 8.03
N TYR A 229 -18.95 7.19 7.11
CA TYR A 229 -18.27 8.36 6.56
C TYR A 229 -17.98 8.15 5.07
N PRO A 230 -18.17 9.15 4.18
CA PRO A 230 -17.99 8.96 2.74
C PRO A 230 -16.62 8.43 2.32
N GLY A 231 -15.55 8.86 3.00
CA GLY A 231 -14.17 8.41 2.77
C GLY A 231 -13.78 7.12 3.48
N LEU A 232 -14.72 6.41 4.11
CA LEU A 232 -14.50 5.12 4.77
C LEU A 232 -15.43 4.06 4.16
N THR A 233 -14.93 2.85 3.89
CA THR A 233 -15.80 1.73 3.49
C THR A 233 -16.72 1.35 4.64
N SER A 234 -17.99 1.05 4.37
CA SER A 234 -18.91 0.65 5.43
C SER A 234 -18.68 -0.82 5.82
N LEU A 235 -18.56 -1.06 7.13
CA LEU A 235 -18.64 -2.42 7.67
C LEU A 235 -20.11 -2.82 7.75
N LEU A 236 -20.47 -3.88 7.01
CA LEU A 236 -21.84 -4.37 6.84
C LEU A 236 -22.19 -5.48 7.83
N GLY A 237 -21.18 -6.19 8.34
CA GLY A 237 -21.44 -7.24 9.30
C GLY A 237 -20.22 -8.04 9.71
N PHE A 238 -20.49 -9.09 10.48
CA PHE A 238 -19.46 -10.00 10.98
C PHE A 238 -20.03 -11.41 11.19
N CYS A 239 -19.15 -12.40 11.26
CA CYS A 239 -19.45 -13.75 11.73
C CYS A 239 -18.42 -14.18 12.78
N SER A 240 -18.92 -14.76 13.88
CA SER A 240 -18.13 -15.29 14.99
C SER A 240 -18.55 -16.72 15.39
N GLU A 241 -19.02 -17.52 14.44
CA GLU A 241 -19.45 -18.90 14.67
C GLU A 241 -18.26 -19.86 14.80
N GLY A 242 -18.24 -20.62 15.90
CA GLY A 242 -17.15 -21.55 16.21
C GLY A 242 -15.77 -20.87 16.15
N ASP A 243 -14.92 -21.40 15.28
CA ASP A 243 -13.53 -20.95 15.07
C ASP A 243 -13.41 -19.86 14.00
N HIS A 244 -14.52 -19.42 13.41
CA HIS A 244 -14.52 -18.44 12.33
C HIS A 244 -14.64 -17.02 12.89
N ARG A 245 -13.78 -16.13 12.40
CA ARG A 245 -13.82 -14.69 12.64
C ARG A 245 -13.76 -14.00 11.29
N LEU A 246 -14.88 -13.44 10.88
CA LEU A 246 -15.08 -12.87 9.55
C LEU A 246 -15.66 -11.48 9.70
N LEU A 247 -15.11 -10.52 8.96
CA LEU A 247 -15.69 -9.20 8.78
C LEU A 247 -16.19 -9.05 7.35
N VAL A 248 -17.28 -8.34 7.17
CA VAL A 248 -17.91 -8.13 5.87
C VAL A 248 -18.07 -6.64 5.65
N SER A 249 -17.46 -6.11 4.59
CA SER A 249 -17.57 -4.71 4.17
C SER A 249 -18.08 -4.60 2.74
N GLU A 250 -18.37 -3.37 2.31
CA GLU A 250 -18.57 -3.05 0.90
C GLU A 250 -17.36 -3.49 0.06
N PHE A 251 -17.60 -3.98 -1.16
CA PHE A 251 -16.55 -4.30 -2.13
C PHE A 251 -16.22 -3.08 -2.99
N MET A 252 -14.92 -2.80 -3.15
CA MET A 252 -14.41 -1.71 -3.97
C MET A 252 -13.84 -2.27 -5.28
N PRO A 253 -14.49 -2.06 -6.44
CA PRO A 253 -14.17 -2.77 -7.68
C PRO A 253 -12.94 -2.24 -8.42
N ASN A 254 -12.52 -1.00 -8.14
CA ASN A 254 -11.32 -0.40 -8.75
C ASN A 254 -10.06 -0.60 -7.90
N CYS A 255 -10.10 -1.58 -7.00
CA CYS A 255 -8.98 -2.14 -6.27
C CYS A 255 -8.23 -1.16 -5.33
N THR A 256 -7.00 -1.49 -4.93
CA THR A 256 -6.22 -0.72 -3.94
C THR A 256 -5.40 0.41 -4.58
N LEU A 257 -5.08 1.46 -3.82
CA LEU A 257 -4.16 2.51 -4.24
C LEU A 257 -2.78 1.92 -4.60
N ALA A 258 -2.31 0.94 -3.83
CA ALA A 258 -1.05 0.25 -4.14
C ALA A 258 -1.03 -0.34 -5.56
N GLN A 259 -2.15 -0.90 -6.04
CA GLN A 259 -2.24 -1.41 -7.41
C GLN A 259 -2.26 -0.31 -8.48
N HIS A 260 -2.79 0.88 -8.18
CA HIS A 260 -2.72 2.01 -9.11
C HIS A 260 -1.33 2.65 -9.15
N LEU A 261 -0.61 2.65 -8.04
CA LEU A 261 0.72 3.28 -7.94
C LEU A 261 1.84 2.31 -8.36
N PHE A 262 1.91 1.13 -7.74
CA PHE A 262 3.03 0.20 -7.89
C PHE A 262 2.89 -0.73 -9.09
N HIS A 263 1.68 -0.81 -9.67
CA HIS A 263 1.37 -1.54 -10.91
C HIS A 263 0.74 -0.62 -11.96
N TRP A 264 1.26 0.61 -12.02
CA TRP A 264 0.72 1.69 -12.86
C TRP A 264 0.63 1.33 -14.34
N GLU A 265 1.42 0.38 -14.85
CA GLU A 265 1.34 -0.04 -16.26
C GLU A 265 -0.05 -0.55 -16.64
N GLN A 266 -0.84 -1.00 -15.65
CA GLN A 266 -2.22 -1.44 -15.84
C GLN A 266 -3.25 -0.35 -15.53
N ARG A 267 -2.92 0.60 -14.64
CA ARG A 267 -3.87 1.60 -14.09
C ARG A 267 -3.14 2.89 -13.65
N PRO A 268 -2.71 3.75 -14.59
CA PRO A 268 -2.02 4.99 -14.24
C PRO A 268 -2.97 5.97 -13.53
N MET A 269 -2.46 6.63 -12.49
CA MET A 269 -3.22 7.62 -11.71
C MET A 269 -2.68 9.03 -11.94
N SER A 270 -3.55 9.93 -12.41
CA SER A 270 -3.23 11.34 -12.66
C SER A 270 -2.95 12.10 -11.36
N TRP A 271 -2.25 13.24 -11.47
CA TRP A 271 -1.96 14.10 -10.33
C TRP A 271 -3.20 14.49 -9.51
N LEU A 272 -4.27 14.94 -10.18
CA LEU A 272 -5.51 15.33 -9.51
C LEU A 272 -6.17 14.16 -8.78
N ALA A 273 -6.10 12.94 -9.35
CA ALA A 273 -6.60 11.75 -8.68
C ALA A 273 -5.76 11.40 -7.43
N ARG A 274 -4.43 11.56 -7.49
CA ARG A 274 -3.54 11.37 -6.33
C ARG A 274 -3.81 12.39 -5.23
N LEU A 275 -4.04 13.64 -5.60
CA LEU A 275 -4.36 14.70 -4.65
C LEU A 275 -5.73 14.48 -4.01
N ALA A 276 -6.72 14.02 -4.79
CA ALA A 276 -8.02 13.60 -4.27
C ALA A 276 -7.90 12.44 -3.27
N VAL A 277 -7.00 11.46 -3.54
CA VAL A 277 -6.67 10.39 -2.59
C VAL A 277 -6.08 10.95 -1.30
N ALA A 278 -5.03 11.77 -1.39
CA ALA A 278 -4.39 12.38 -0.22
C ALA A 278 -5.40 13.16 0.63
N MET A 279 -6.22 13.98 -0.02
CA MET A 279 -7.26 14.78 0.60
C MET A 279 -8.30 13.92 1.33
N ASN A 280 -8.86 12.93 0.64
CA ASN A 280 -9.90 12.08 1.20
C ASN A 280 -9.39 11.28 2.41
N VAL A 281 -8.18 10.73 2.32
CA VAL A 281 -7.57 10.00 3.44
C VAL A 281 -7.31 10.94 4.61
N ALA A 282 -6.74 12.13 4.39
CA ALA A 282 -6.50 13.12 5.45
C ALA A 282 -7.82 13.53 6.14
N GLN A 283 -8.85 13.88 5.37
CA GLN A 283 -10.18 14.25 5.90
C GLN A 283 -10.84 13.11 6.69
N THR A 284 -10.70 11.87 6.20
CA THR A 284 -11.21 10.69 6.91
C THR A 284 -10.49 10.49 8.25
N LEU A 285 -9.17 10.63 8.28
CA LEU A 285 -8.38 10.52 9.50
C LEU A 285 -8.68 11.64 10.50
N VAL A 286 -8.87 12.88 10.01
CA VAL A 286 -9.35 14.00 10.82
C VAL A 286 -10.73 13.69 11.43
N HIS A 287 -11.67 13.18 10.63
CA HIS A 287 -13.00 12.83 11.12
C HIS A 287 -12.92 11.77 12.24
N LEU A 288 -12.13 10.70 12.03
CA LEU A 288 -11.92 9.66 13.03
C LEU A 288 -11.24 10.19 14.31
N GLY A 289 -10.37 11.20 14.19
CA GLY A 289 -9.65 11.80 15.32
C GLY A 289 -10.47 12.80 16.14
N ARG A 290 -11.58 13.34 15.62
CA ARG A 290 -12.38 14.40 16.28
C ARG A 290 -13.26 13.90 17.41
N GLU A 291 -13.84 12.72 17.26
CA GLU A 291 -14.80 12.19 18.23
C GLU A 291 -14.11 11.35 19.32
N LYS A 292 -14.30 11.75 20.58
CA LYS A 292 -13.82 10.97 21.72
C LYS A 292 -14.43 9.57 21.70
N GLY A 293 -13.58 8.55 21.73
CA GLY A 293 -14.00 7.15 21.74
C GLY A 293 -14.03 6.48 20.37
N MET A 294 -13.71 7.20 19.28
CA MET A 294 -13.50 6.54 17.99
C MET A 294 -12.21 5.70 17.97
N PRO A 295 -12.21 4.56 17.26
CA PRO A 295 -11.05 3.71 17.13
C PRO A 295 -9.95 4.43 16.33
N VAL A 296 -8.71 4.30 16.81
CA VAL A 296 -7.52 4.75 16.08
C VAL A 296 -7.26 3.80 14.91
N TYR A 297 -6.84 4.34 13.76
CA TYR A 297 -6.52 3.53 12.59
C TYR A 297 -5.16 2.83 12.74
N HIS A 298 -5.11 1.50 12.67
CA HIS A 298 -3.94 0.71 13.08
C HIS A 298 -2.98 0.28 11.94
N ASP A 299 -3.46 0.24 10.70
CA ASP A 299 -2.78 -0.42 9.57
C ASP A 299 -2.81 0.48 8.33
N LEU A 300 -2.47 1.77 8.50
CA LEU A 300 -2.55 2.75 7.41
C LEU A 300 -1.41 2.53 6.41
N ASN A 301 -1.76 2.21 5.16
CA ASN A 301 -0.82 2.04 4.05
C ASN A 301 -1.57 2.07 2.71
N PRO A 302 -0.85 2.14 1.57
CA PRO A 302 -1.47 2.16 0.24
C PRO A 302 -2.37 0.95 -0.07
N TYR A 303 -2.20 -0.19 0.61
CA TYR A 303 -3.04 -1.37 0.42
C TYR A 303 -4.41 -1.26 1.11
N LYS A 304 -4.60 -0.29 2.01
CA LYS A 304 -5.89 -0.03 2.67
C LYS A 304 -6.68 1.13 2.10
N VAL A 305 -6.11 1.87 1.16
CA VAL A 305 -6.85 2.87 0.39
C VAL A 305 -7.44 2.15 -0.82
N LEU A 306 -8.74 2.21 -0.98
CA LEU A 306 -9.52 1.48 -1.98
C LEU A 306 -10.26 2.46 -2.89
N LEU A 307 -10.49 2.07 -4.14
CA LEU A 307 -11.15 2.91 -5.14
C LEU A 307 -12.52 2.30 -5.48
N ASP A 308 -13.58 3.08 -5.30
CA ASP A 308 -14.92 2.65 -5.67
C ASP A 308 -15.13 2.65 -7.18
N LYS A 309 -16.33 2.28 -7.64
CA LYS A 309 -16.68 2.19 -9.07
C LYS A 309 -16.46 3.50 -9.86
N ASP A 310 -16.53 4.63 -9.17
CA ASP A 310 -16.39 5.99 -9.73
C ASP A 310 -14.96 6.53 -9.51
N ASN A 311 -14.02 5.64 -9.14
CA ASN A 311 -12.64 5.95 -8.75
C ASN A 311 -12.54 6.95 -7.59
N GLN A 312 -13.56 7.00 -6.72
CA GLN A 312 -13.46 7.78 -5.50
C GLN A 312 -12.70 6.98 -4.44
N PRO A 313 -11.69 7.59 -3.78
CA PRO A 313 -10.94 6.94 -2.73
C PRO A 313 -11.80 6.73 -1.48
N LYS A 314 -11.60 5.57 -0.86
CA LYS A 314 -12.13 5.21 0.46
C LYS A 314 -11.10 4.43 1.24
N LEU A 315 -10.93 4.78 2.50
CA LEU A 315 -10.13 4.02 3.44
C LEU A 315 -10.89 2.76 3.89
N SER A 316 -10.20 1.62 3.97
CA SER A 316 -10.82 0.38 4.42
C SER A 316 -11.13 0.40 5.92
N CYS A 317 -12.37 0.08 6.30
CA CYS A 317 -12.75 -0.04 7.72
C CYS A 317 -12.00 -1.17 8.44
N PHE A 318 -11.39 -2.13 7.73
CA PHE A 318 -10.63 -3.21 8.36
C PHE A 318 -9.42 -2.72 9.14
N GLY A 319 -8.88 -1.54 8.82
CA GLY A 319 -7.77 -0.94 9.59
C GLY A 319 -8.19 -0.37 10.95
N LEU A 320 -9.50 -0.28 11.22
CA LEU A 320 -10.04 0.14 12.53
C LEU A 320 -10.21 -1.03 13.51
N ILE A 321 -10.12 -2.28 13.04
CA ILE A 321 -10.28 -3.47 13.88
C ILE A 321 -8.92 -3.88 14.41
N LYS A 322 -8.73 -3.74 15.72
CA LYS A 322 -7.50 -4.10 16.42
C LYS A 322 -7.55 -5.57 16.87
N PRO A 323 -6.65 -6.45 16.41
CA PRO A 323 -6.53 -7.78 17.01
C PRO A 323 -5.93 -7.74 18.40
N LEU A 324 -6.35 -8.68 19.23
CA LEU A 324 -6.06 -8.68 20.67
C LEU A 324 -4.61 -9.06 20.99
N LYS A 325 -3.94 -9.86 20.14
CA LYS A 325 -2.57 -10.32 20.40
C LYS A 325 -1.50 -9.46 19.71
N ASP A 326 -0.57 -8.97 20.53
CA ASP A 326 0.70 -8.29 20.24
C ASP A 326 0.71 -6.90 19.57
N GLY A 327 -0.39 -6.34 19.09
CA GLY A 327 -0.38 -4.99 18.47
C GLY A 327 0.53 -4.85 17.22
N ARG A 328 1.24 -5.92 16.85
CA ARG A 328 2.09 -6.09 15.68
C ARG A 328 1.22 -6.55 14.50
N TYR A 329 0.30 -5.68 14.11
CA TYR A 329 -0.62 -5.92 13.01
C TYR A 329 -0.43 -4.86 11.91
N SER A 330 0.81 -4.66 11.45
CA SER A 330 0.90 -4.29 10.04
C SER A 330 1.07 -5.60 9.28
N SER A 331 0.19 -5.82 8.31
CA SER A 331 0.43 -6.83 7.28
C SER A 331 1.71 -6.53 6.48
N ASN A 332 2.28 -5.33 6.61
CA ASN A 332 3.47 -4.91 5.89
C ASN A 332 4.42 -4.11 6.81
N LEU A 333 5.54 -4.75 7.19
CA LEU A 333 6.51 -4.16 8.12
C LEU A 333 7.15 -2.87 7.59
N ASP A 334 7.17 -2.69 6.28
CA ASP A 334 7.77 -1.53 5.62
C ASP A 334 7.02 -0.22 5.90
N TYR A 335 5.79 -0.31 6.42
CA TYR A 335 4.93 0.82 6.73
C TYR A 335 4.75 1.09 8.22
N LEU A 336 5.43 0.34 9.12
CA LEU A 336 5.31 0.63 10.54
C LEU A 336 6.13 1.87 10.94
N PRO A 337 5.53 2.76 11.74
CA PRO A 337 6.26 3.80 12.44
C PRO A 337 7.34 3.23 13.39
N PRO A 338 8.50 3.89 13.53
CA PRO A 338 9.60 3.41 14.38
C PRO A 338 9.19 3.12 15.83
N GLU A 339 8.37 4.00 16.42
CA GLU A 339 7.87 3.85 17.78
C GLU A 339 6.87 2.68 17.93
N GLN A 340 6.16 2.34 16.86
CA GLN A 340 5.25 1.20 16.84
C GLN A 340 6.01 -0.12 16.74
N LEU A 341 7.15 -0.15 16.04
CA LEU A 341 8.07 -1.30 16.04
C LEU A 341 8.65 -1.56 17.43
N LEU A 342 8.94 -0.49 18.19
CA LEU A 342 9.53 -0.59 19.52
C LEU A 342 8.49 -0.93 20.60
N HIS A 343 7.34 -0.26 20.61
CA HIS A 343 6.40 -0.31 21.73
C HIS A 343 5.08 -1.04 21.40
N GLY A 344 4.82 -1.36 20.13
CA GLY A 344 3.59 -2.02 19.69
C GLY A 344 2.32 -1.19 19.86
N ARG A 345 2.44 0.12 20.08
CA ARG A 345 1.33 1.05 20.31
C ARG A 345 1.13 1.97 19.11
N VAL A 346 -0.14 2.18 18.77
CA VAL A 346 -0.55 3.14 17.74
C VAL A 346 -1.00 4.42 18.44
N SER A 347 -0.48 5.55 17.99
CA SER A 347 -0.84 6.91 18.40
C SER A 347 -1.25 7.75 17.19
N ALA A 348 -1.79 8.96 17.42
CA ALA A 348 -2.14 9.88 16.33
C ALA A 348 -0.91 10.22 15.46
N GLU A 349 0.24 10.40 16.09
CA GLU A 349 1.52 10.71 15.44
C GLU A 349 2.04 9.53 14.61
N SER A 350 1.79 8.29 15.05
CA SER A 350 2.12 7.08 14.29
C SER A 350 1.25 6.95 13.03
N VAL A 351 0.00 7.41 13.08
CA VAL A 351 -0.88 7.51 11.92
C VAL A 351 -0.40 8.58 10.95
N VAL A 352 0.08 9.73 11.46
CA VAL A 352 0.72 10.78 10.64
C VAL A 352 1.95 10.24 9.89
N TYR A 353 2.81 9.46 10.55
CA TYR A 353 3.96 8.84 9.89
C TYR A 353 3.54 7.92 8.75
N SER A 354 2.55 7.05 9.01
CA SER A 354 2.01 6.14 8.02
C SER A 354 1.33 6.88 6.86
N PHE A 355 0.71 8.03 7.13
CA PHE A 355 0.18 8.92 6.11
C PHE A 355 1.29 9.57 5.27
N GLY A 356 2.41 9.96 5.89
CA GLY A 356 3.61 10.42 5.19
C GLY A 356 4.14 9.40 4.17
N LEU A 357 4.07 8.10 4.49
CA LEU A 357 4.40 7.04 3.54
C LEU A 357 3.41 6.93 2.38
N ILE A 358 2.11 7.17 2.63
CA ILE A 358 1.11 7.25 1.54
C ILE A 358 1.42 8.46 0.64
N LEU A 359 1.73 9.63 1.20
CA LEU A 359 2.12 10.80 0.42
C LEU A 359 3.39 10.53 -0.41
N LEU A 360 4.39 9.86 0.16
CA LEU A 360 5.60 9.45 -0.56
C LEU A 360 5.30 8.47 -1.70
N ALA A 361 4.39 7.53 -1.49
CA ALA A 361 3.93 6.61 -2.52
C ALA A 361 3.17 7.35 -3.64
N LEU A 362 2.30 8.31 -3.29
CA LEU A 362 1.60 9.15 -4.26
C LEU A 362 2.58 10.03 -5.07
N PHE A 363 3.60 10.58 -4.41
CA PHE A 363 4.64 11.38 -5.04
C PHE A 363 5.48 10.57 -6.04
N SER A 364 5.89 9.36 -5.64
CA SER A 364 6.88 8.57 -6.41
C SER A 364 6.31 7.47 -7.29
N GLY A 365 5.05 7.08 -7.07
CA GLY A 365 4.46 5.88 -7.68
C GLY A 365 5.12 4.58 -7.20
N LYS A 366 5.93 4.61 -6.13
CA LYS A 366 6.77 3.48 -5.68
C LYS A 366 6.79 3.38 -4.16
N SER A 367 7.14 2.19 -3.67
CA SER A 367 7.45 1.99 -2.26
C SER A 367 8.91 2.39 -2.02
N ILE A 368 9.12 3.61 -1.52
CA ILE A 368 10.45 4.14 -1.18
C ILE A 368 10.65 4.01 0.33
N ARG A 369 11.85 3.56 0.74
CA ARG A 369 12.20 3.51 2.17
C ARG A 369 12.29 4.93 2.73
N PRO A 370 11.63 5.23 3.87
CA PRO A 370 11.64 6.57 4.44
C PRO A 370 13.06 7.09 4.75
N THR A 371 14.00 6.23 5.18
CA THR A 371 15.40 6.63 5.41
C THR A 371 16.06 7.14 4.13
N GLN A 372 15.88 6.43 3.01
CA GLN A 372 16.42 6.82 1.71
C GLN A 372 15.84 8.17 1.26
N PHE A 373 14.55 8.40 1.44
CA PHE A 373 13.93 9.67 1.09
C PHE A 373 14.48 10.82 1.95
N LEU A 374 14.58 10.63 3.27
CA LEU A 374 15.10 11.65 4.19
C LEU A 374 16.57 11.99 3.91
N GLU A 375 17.42 10.99 3.66
CA GLU A 375 18.82 11.19 3.25
C GLU A 375 18.93 12.06 1.99
N MET A 376 18.09 11.79 0.97
CA MET A 376 18.07 12.60 -0.26
C MET A 376 17.62 14.05 -0.01
N VAL A 377 16.67 14.27 0.92
CA VAL A 377 16.22 15.60 1.32
C VAL A 377 17.34 16.35 2.07
N GLU A 378 17.99 15.71 3.03
CA GLU A 378 19.09 16.28 3.82
C GLU A 378 20.31 16.63 2.96
N GLU A 379 20.65 15.77 2.00
CA GLU A 379 21.74 15.97 1.05
C GLU A 379 21.37 16.94 -0.09
N LYS A 380 20.15 17.48 -0.12
CA LYS A 380 19.64 18.40 -1.14
C LYS A 380 19.78 17.83 -2.56
N GLN A 381 19.56 16.53 -2.71
CA GLN A 381 19.56 15.88 -4.01
C GLN A 381 18.36 16.34 -4.86
N ASP A 382 18.43 16.10 -6.16
CA ASP A 382 17.31 16.37 -7.06
C ASP A 382 16.18 15.35 -6.86
N LEU A 383 15.16 15.74 -6.09
CA LEU A 383 14.01 14.90 -5.78
C LEU A 383 13.03 14.76 -6.95
N SER A 384 13.19 15.52 -8.03
CA SER A 384 12.41 15.31 -9.25
C SER A 384 12.68 13.93 -9.87
N LEU A 385 13.83 13.33 -9.57
CA LEU A 385 14.19 11.98 -9.98
C LEU A 385 13.34 10.89 -9.33
N LEU A 386 12.71 11.19 -8.19
CA LEU A 386 11.80 10.28 -7.51
C LEU A 386 10.37 10.38 -8.02
N LEU A 387 10.02 11.45 -8.76
CA LEU A 387 8.67 11.64 -9.26
C LEU A 387 8.26 10.49 -10.19
N ASP A 388 7.01 10.08 -10.04
CA ASP A 388 6.40 9.14 -10.97
C ASP A 388 6.37 9.75 -12.38
N SER A 389 6.85 9.02 -13.38
CA SER A 389 6.89 9.51 -14.76
C SER A 389 5.52 9.77 -15.36
N ASN A 390 4.45 9.14 -14.83
CA ASN A 390 3.07 9.46 -15.20
C ASN A 390 2.63 10.84 -14.70
N LEU A 391 3.30 11.39 -13.69
CA LEU A 391 3.08 12.77 -13.25
C LEU A 391 3.78 13.75 -14.19
N LEU A 392 4.92 13.39 -14.79
CA LEU A 392 5.70 14.27 -15.67
C LEU A 392 4.99 14.63 -16.99
N SER A 393 3.88 13.95 -17.33
CA SER A 393 3.18 14.07 -18.61
C SER A 393 2.20 15.26 -18.69
N HIS A 394 1.88 15.92 -17.56
CA HIS A 394 0.81 16.92 -17.49
C HIS A 394 1.19 18.18 -16.65
N PRO A 395 1.80 19.22 -17.24
CA PRO A 395 2.07 20.47 -16.52
C PRO A 395 0.78 21.11 -15.98
N PRO A 396 0.72 21.58 -14.72
CA PRO A 396 1.81 21.89 -13.77
C PRO A 396 1.93 20.88 -12.62
N SER A 397 1.74 19.59 -12.89
CA SER A 397 1.79 18.50 -11.89
C SER A 397 3.12 18.40 -11.12
N VAL A 398 4.25 18.81 -11.73
CA VAL A 398 5.60 18.61 -11.18
C VAL A 398 5.87 19.61 -10.07
N GLU A 399 5.60 20.90 -10.30
CA GLU A 399 5.81 21.96 -9.31
C GLU A 399 4.95 21.70 -8.07
N PHE A 400 3.67 21.37 -8.27
CA PHE A 400 2.77 21.04 -7.16
C PHE A 400 3.16 19.76 -6.44
N ALA A 401 3.68 18.74 -7.15
CA ALA A 401 4.17 17.53 -6.50
C ALA A 401 5.40 17.81 -5.64
N LEU A 402 6.31 18.67 -6.08
CA LEU A 402 7.49 19.06 -5.30
C LEU A 402 7.11 19.85 -4.03
N GLU A 403 5.98 20.57 -4.02
CA GLU A 403 5.46 21.21 -2.80
C GLU A 403 5.07 20.19 -1.70
N LEU A 404 4.84 18.91 -2.03
CA LEU A 404 4.60 17.87 -1.02
C LEU A 404 5.87 17.46 -0.28
N VAL A 405 7.06 17.68 -0.84
CA VAL A 405 8.32 17.17 -0.27
C VAL A 405 8.53 17.60 1.18
N PRO A 406 8.41 18.90 1.55
CA PRO A 406 8.59 19.32 2.94
C PRO A 406 7.56 18.68 3.87
N LEU A 407 6.30 18.58 3.43
CA LEU A 407 5.24 17.93 4.20
C LEU A 407 5.54 16.45 4.44
N ILE A 408 6.00 15.72 3.42
CA ILE A 408 6.40 14.31 3.53
C ILE A 408 7.54 14.17 4.54
N ALA A 409 8.57 15.01 4.44
CA ALA A 409 9.71 14.99 5.36
C ALA A 409 9.28 15.24 6.82
N GLU A 410 8.42 16.23 7.05
CA GLU A 410 7.84 16.53 8.36
C GLU A 410 7.02 15.36 8.93
N CYS A 411 6.22 14.68 8.09
CA CYS A 411 5.45 13.50 8.52
C CYS A 411 6.37 12.31 8.89
N LEU A 412 7.50 12.16 8.20
CA LEU A 412 8.42 11.04 8.35
C LEU A 412 9.51 11.26 9.42
N LYS A 413 9.43 12.35 10.21
CA LYS A 413 10.36 12.59 11.32
C LYS A 413 10.35 11.45 12.33
N ARG A 414 11.55 11.15 12.85
CA ARG A 414 11.75 10.05 13.81
C ARG A 414 11.05 10.32 15.14
N ASP A 415 11.12 11.56 15.65
CA ASP A 415 10.41 11.96 16.85
C ASP A 415 8.92 12.17 16.53
N PRO A 416 7.99 11.42 17.15
CA PRO A 416 6.56 11.62 16.98
C PRO A 416 6.09 13.05 17.31
N GLY A 417 6.73 13.72 18.27
CA GLY A 417 6.33 15.07 18.72
C GLY A 417 6.66 16.18 17.73
N GLU A 418 7.53 15.92 16.76
CA GLU A 418 7.91 16.90 15.72
C GLU A 418 7.00 16.81 14.47
N ARG A 419 6.12 15.82 14.40
CA ARG A 419 5.24 15.60 13.24
C ARG A 419 4.03 16.55 13.29
N PRO A 420 3.56 17.06 12.13
CA PRO A 420 2.44 17.99 12.09
C PRO A 420 1.10 17.29 12.44
N PRO A 421 0.14 17.99 13.04
CA PRO A 421 -1.18 17.44 13.31
C PRO A 421 -1.95 17.22 11.99
N MET A 422 -2.80 16.18 11.96
CA MET A 422 -3.52 15.79 10.74
C MET A 422 -4.43 16.90 10.18
N ASP A 423 -5.00 17.76 11.03
CA ASP A 423 -5.79 18.92 10.59
C ASP A 423 -4.96 19.91 9.75
N SER A 424 -3.72 20.21 10.17
CA SER A 424 -2.81 21.09 9.41
C SER A 424 -2.37 20.46 8.09
N ILE A 425 -2.18 19.13 8.07
CA ILE A 425 -1.90 18.38 6.84
C ILE A 425 -3.08 18.50 5.87
N ALA A 426 -4.31 18.29 6.35
CA ALA A 426 -5.53 18.38 5.54
C ALA A 426 -5.73 19.81 4.98
N GLU A 427 -5.46 20.84 5.78
CA GLU A 427 -5.51 22.24 5.35
C GLU A 427 -4.50 22.53 4.24
N PHE A 428 -3.24 22.12 4.41
CA PHE A 428 -2.20 22.27 3.40
C PHE A 428 -2.59 21.59 2.07
N LEU A 429 -3.07 20.35 2.13
CA LEU A 429 -3.51 19.63 0.93
C LEU A 429 -4.71 20.32 0.27
N GLY A 430 -5.54 21.03 1.03
CA GLY A 430 -6.73 21.72 0.54
C GLY A 430 -6.35 22.92 -0.31
N ILE A 431 -5.41 23.71 0.22
CA ILE A 431 -4.80 24.82 -0.51
C ILE A 431 -4.12 24.33 -1.78
N LEU A 432 -3.42 23.19 -1.73
CA LEU A 432 -2.76 22.61 -2.89
C LEU A 432 -3.77 22.13 -3.95
N ASP A 433 -4.89 21.52 -3.55
CA ASP A 433 -5.96 21.06 -4.44
C ASP A 433 -6.66 22.21 -5.13
N ASP A 434 -7.03 23.26 -4.40
CA ASP A 434 -7.66 24.46 -4.95
C ASP A 434 -6.77 25.14 -6.00
N ARG A 435 -5.46 25.27 -5.70
CA ARG A 435 -4.48 25.82 -6.63
C ARG A 435 -4.31 24.93 -7.87
N SER A 436 -4.24 23.60 -7.68
CA SER A 436 -4.07 22.65 -8.77
C SER A 436 -5.26 22.66 -9.73
N ARG A 437 -6.50 22.72 -9.21
CA ARG A 437 -7.72 22.84 -10.01
C ARG A 437 -7.88 24.23 -10.66
N GLY A 438 -7.49 25.29 -9.96
CA GLY A 438 -7.56 26.66 -10.46
C GLY A 438 -6.74 26.87 -11.73
N ILE A 439 -5.56 26.24 -11.82
CA ILE A 439 -4.75 26.27 -13.05
C ILE A 439 -5.37 25.42 -14.17
N GLY A 440 -5.91 24.23 -13.85
CA GLY A 440 -6.61 23.38 -14.82
C GLY A 440 -7.80 24.08 -15.48
N ASN A 441 -8.58 24.84 -14.71
CA ASN A 441 -9.71 25.61 -15.22
C ASN A 441 -9.27 26.83 -16.06
N SER A 442 -8.17 27.49 -15.70
CA SER A 442 -7.62 28.62 -16.47
C SER A 442 -7.09 28.19 -17.85
N LEU A 443 -6.44 27.03 -17.93
CA LEU A 443 -5.98 26.43 -19.19
C LEU A 443 -7.15 25.92 -20.06
N ALA A 444 -8.22 25.39 -19.45
CA ALA A 444 -9.42 24.97 -20.19
C ALA A 444 -10.20 26.16 -20.78
N VAL A 445 -10.25 27.30 -20.09
CA VAL A 445 -10.89 28.53 -20.58
C VAL A 445 -10.08 29.20 -21.70
N ALA A 446 -8.75 29.06 -21.69
CA ALA A 446 -7.89 29.57 -22.77
C ALA A 446 -7.97 28.74 -24.07
N GLY A 447 -8.53 27.53 -24.03
CA GLY A 447 -8.75 26.67 -25.21
C GLY A 447 -10.16 26.76 -25.82
N GLY A 448 -11.06 27.58 -25.26
CA GLY A 448 -12.44 27.74 -25.72
C GLY A 448 -12.60 28.86 -26.74
N GLY A 449 -12.16 28.64 -27.97
CA GLY A 449 -12.40 29.53 -29.11
C GLY A 449 -13.10 28.80 -30.25
N GLU A 450 -14.35 29.19 -30.51
CA GLU A 450 -15.18 28.92 -31.70
C GLU A 450 -15.91 27.56 -31.78
N GLU A 451 -17.08 27.48 -31.14
CA GLU A 451 -18.21 26.73 -31.71
C GLU A 451 -18.94 27.62 -32.74
N GLY A 452 -18.77 27.29 -34.01
CA GLY A 452 -19.52 27.86 -35.12
C GLY A 452 -19.96 26.77 -36.10
N ALA A 453 -21.27 26.49 -36.11
CA ALA A 453 -22.09 25.94 -37.19
C ALA A 453 -21.53 24.80 -38.08
N GLY A 454 -22.20 23.64 -38.01
CA GLY A 454 -21.86 22.47 -38.82
C GLY A 454 -22.01 22.64 -40.32
N THR A 455 -21.26 21.81 -41.06
CA THR A 455 -21.71 21.00 -42.20
C THR A 455 -20.64 19.93 -42.46
N GLY A 456 -21.09 18.71 -42.82
CA GLY A 456 -20.22 17.56 -42.98
C GLY A 456 -19.19 17.73 -44.11
N ALA A 457 -17.94 17.41 -43.82
CA ALA A 457 -16.91 17.13 -44.81
C ALA A 457 -15.96 16.04 -44.28
N SER A 458 -15.56 15.14 -45.18
CA SER A 458 -14.63 14.02 -45.00
C SER A 458 -13.33 14.41 -44.27
N PRO A 459 -12.66 13.51 -43.51
CA PRO A 459 -11.48 13.89 -42.75
C PRO A 459 -10.32 14.20 -43.69
N ALA A 460 -9.95 15.49 -43.77
CA ALA A 460 -8.68 15.91 -44.32
C ALA A 460 -7.56 15.32 -43.46
N VAL A 461 -6.53 14.78 -44.12
CA VAL A 461 -5.33 14.20 -43.49
C VAL A 461 -4.70 15.26 -42.59
N ALA A 462 -4.83 15.08 -41.28
CA ALA A 462 -4.13 15.90 -40.29
C ALA A 462 -2.62 15.82 -40.55
N ALA A 463 -1.92 16.95 -40.43
CA ALA A 463 -0.48 17.00 -40.62
C ALA A 463 0.22 16.00 -39.68
N PRO A 464 1.24 15.25 -40.15
CA PRO A 464 1.93 14.25 -39.34
C PRO A 464 2.55 14.89 -38.10
N SER A 465 2.40 14.22 -36.95
CA SER A 465 2.90 14.71 -35.67
C SER A 465 4.41 14.95 -35.69
N PRO A 466 4.96 15.78 -34.78
CA PRO A 466 6.40 15.98 -34.68
C PRO A 466 7.18 14.67 -34.57
N LEU A 467 6.64 13.66 -33.85
CA LEU A 467 7.28 12.35 -33.75
C LEU A 467 7.23 11.58 -35.07
N ALA A 468 6.08 11.59 -35.76
CA ALA A 468 5.95 10.96 -37.07
C ALA A 468 6.96 11.53 -38.07
N ARG A 469 7.14 12.86 -38.06
CA ARG A 469 8.14 13.53 -38.91
C ARG A 469 9.57 13.16 -38.54
N ALA A 470 9.89 13.11 -37.24
CA ALA A 470 11.21 12.71 -36.76
C ALA A 470 11.53 11.25 -37.15
N ALA A 471 10.58 10.33 -36.99
CA ALA A 471 10.74 8.93 -37.38
C ALA A 471 11.01 8.77 -38.89
N MET A 472 10.28 9.51 -39.73
CA MET A 472 10.47 9.48 -41.18
C MET A 472 11.75 10.19 -41.66
N ALA A 473 12.15 11.26 -40.96
CA ALA A 473 13.40 11.96 -41.24
C ALA A 473 14.65 11.19 -40.74
N GLY A 474 14.45 10.16 -39.90
CA GLY A 474 15.53 9.48 -39.19
C GLY A 474 16.22 10.37 -38.15
N ASP A 475 15.47 11.30 -37.57
CA ASP A 475 15.91 12.05 -36.40
C ASP A 475 15.73 11.18 -35.15
N TRP A 476 16.74 10.34 -34.93
CA TRP A 476 16.77 9.43 -33.79
C TRP A 476 16.89 10.15 -32.45
N GLY A 477 17.28 11.43 -32.42
CA GLY A 477 17.41 12.20 -31.19
C GLY A 477 16.08 12.40 -30.47
N MET A 478 15.02 12.69 -31.23
CA MET A 478 13.66 12.83 -30.66
C MET A 478 13.09 11.49 -30.18
N LEU A 479 13.33 10.40 -30.94
CA LEU A 479 12.92 9.04 -30.54
C LEU A 479 13.72 8.54 -29.33
N HIS A 480 15.03 8.81 -29.28
CA HIS A 480 15.88 8.51 -28.13
C HIS A 480 15.41 9.27 -26.89
N GLY A 481 15.19 10.57 -27.03
CA GLY A 481 14.65 11.41 -25.96
C GLY A 481 13.35 10.85 -25.38
N ARG A 482 12.41 10.43 -26.24
CA ARG A 482 11.16 9.75 -25.82
C ARG A 482 11.42 8.39 -25.14
N LEU A 483 12.26 7.52 -25.70
CA LEU A 483 12.53 6.19 -25.10
C LEU A 483 13.38 6.26 -23.82
N VAL A 484 14.12 7.34 -23.61
CA VAL A 484 14.83 7.65 -22.36
C VAL A 484 13.87 8.20 -21.30
N THR A 485 12.93 9.08 -21.68
CA THR A 485 11.93 9.68 -20.77
C THR A 485 10.77 8.75 -20.44
N VAL A 486 10.39 7.84 -21.33
CA VAL A 486 9.45 6.76 -21.05
C VAL A 486 10.14 5.78 -20.10
N SER A 487 9.86 5.92 -18.81
CA SER A 487 10.34 4.98 -17.81
C SER A 487 9.52 3.70 -17.88
N PHE A 488 10.20 2.57 -17.98
CA PHE A 488 9.62 1.24 -17.90
C PHE A 488 10.02 0.63 -16.56
N THR A 489 9.03 0.32 -15.73
CA THR A 489 9.22 -0.44 -14.49
C THR A 489 9.13 -1.93 -14.81
N PRO A 490 10.00 -2.77 -14.22
CA PRO A 490 9.90 -4.22 -14.39
C PRO A 490 8.53 -4.76 -13.94
N PRO A 491 8.03 -5.88 -14.51
CA PRO A 491 7.20 -6.78 -13.70
C PRO A 491 8.00 -7.15 -12.44
N GLN A 492 7.33 -7.20 -11.27
CA GLN A 492 7.93 -7.35 -9.94
C GLN A 492 9.20 -8.21 -9.94
N GLU A 493 10.25 -7.74 -9.27
CA GLU A 493 11.35 -8.62 -8.87
C GLU A 493 10.73 -9.83 -8.15
N PRO A 494 11.14 -11.06 -8.51
CA PRO A 494 10.55 -12.25 -7.93
C PRO A 494 10.65 -12.18 -6.41
N SER A 495 9.56 -12.53 -5.74
CA SER A 495 9.53 -12.69 -4.29
C SER A 495 10.72 -13.53 -3.83
N PHE A 496 11.23 -13.20 -2.63
CA PHE A 496 12.45 -13.65 -1.95
C PHE A 496 12.78 -15.17 -1.95
N GLU A 497 11.98 -16.02 -2.60
CA GLU A 497 12.14 -17.47 -2.65
C GLU A 497 13.08 -17.97 -3.77
N VAL A 498 13.49 -17.14 -4.74
CA VAL A 498 14.54 -17.52 -5.74
C VAL A 498 15.48 -16.34 -6.02
N TRP A 499 16.34 -16.00 -5.07
CA TRP A 499 17.38 -14.97 -5.23
C TRP A 499 18.76 -15.62 -5.41
N ASN A 500 19.07 -16.07 -6.63
CA ASN A 500 20.34 -16.71 -6.95
C ASN A 500 21.27 -15.72 -7.68
N ALA A 501 22.59 -15.97 -7.67
CA ALA A 501 23.59 -15.11 -8.32
C ALA A 501 23.31 -14.83 -9.82
N GLU A 502 22.67 -15.78 -10.51
CA GLU A 502 22.24 -15.64 -11.90
C GLU A 502 21.13 -14.59 -12.08
N VAL A 503 20.13 -14.54 -11.19
CA VAL A 503 19.06 -13.54 -11.21
C VAL A 503 19.62 -12.14 -10.92
N GLN A 504 20.58 -12.04 -10.01
CA GLN A 504 21.27 -10.79 -9.72
C GLN A 504 22.12 -10.29 -10.90
N ASP A 505 22.84 -11.18 -11.60
CA ASP A 505 23.56 -10.81 -12.83
C ASP A 505 22.59 -10.39 -13.94
N LEU A 506 21.42 -11.02 -14.05
CA LEU A 506 20.39 -10.66 -15.03
C LEU A 506 19.75 -9.29 -14.76
N VAL A 507 19.31 -9.01 -13.52
CA VAL A 507 18.77 -7.69 -13.15
C VAL A 507 19.84 -6.60 -13.32
N SER A 508 21.09 -6.90 -12.95
CA SER A 508 22.21 -5.97 -13.17
C SER A 508 22.52 -5.74 -14.65
N SER A 509 22.32 -6.75 -15.51
CA SER A 509 22.58 -6.63 -16.96
C SER A 509 21.59 -5.69 -17.62
N ARG A 510 20.31 -5.72 -17.21
CA ARG A 510 19.30 -4.76 -17.67
C ARG A 510 19.64 -3.34 -17.23
N GLN A 511 19.97 -3.12 -15.95
CA GLN A 511 20.31 -1.79 -15.45
C GLN A 511 21.53 -1.21 -16.17
N ARG A 512 22.54 -2.05 -16.44
CA ARG A 512 23.69 -1.68 -17.27
C ARG A 512 23.26 -1.36 -18.71
N GLY A 513 22.35 -2.13 -19.29
CA GLY A 513 21.81 -1.89 -20.64
C GLY A 513 21.08 -0.56 -20.74
N ASP A 514 20.25 -0.24 -19.74
CA ASP A 514 19.55 1.05 -19.65
C ASP A 514 20.52 2.23 -19.49
N LYS A 515 21.58 2.06 -18.71
CA LYS A 515 22.65 3.06 -18.59
C LYS A 515 23.40 3.24 -19.91
N ALA A 516 23.78 2.15 -20.58
CA ALA A 516 24.43 2.17 -21.87
C ALA A 516 23.57 2.85 -22.94
N PHE A 517 22.27 2.55 -22.99
CA PHE A 517 21.32 3.19 -23.90
C PHE A 517 21.17 4.68 -23.65
N LYS A 518 21.06 5.12 -22.38
CA LYS A 518 21.01 6.54 -22.01
C LYS A 518 22.28 7.28 -22.43
N ASN A 519 23.43 6.63 -22.26
CA ASN A 519 24.74 7.16 -22.65
C ASN A 519 25.05 7.00 -24.15
N GLN A 520 24.09 6.52 -24.96
CA GLN A 520 24.26 6.30 -26.41
C GLN A 520 25.37 5.29 -26.76
N GLN A 521 25.67 4.36 -25.86
CA GLN A 521 26.59 3.25 -26.06
C GLN A 521 25.82 2.08 -26.71
N TRP A 522 25.51 2.20 -28.01
CA TRP A 522 24.54 1.35 -28.71
C TRP A 522 24.92 -0.14 -28.73
N GLU A 523 26.18 -0.46 -29.03
CA GLU A 523 26.68 -1.85 -29.08
C GLU A 523 26.59 -2.54 -27.72
N GLU A 524 26.98 -1.83 -26.65
CA GLU A 524 26.89 -2.31 -25.27
C GLU A 524 25.42 -2.50 -24.85
N ALA A 525 24.55 -1.55 -25.20
CA ALA A 525 23.11 -1.65 -24.95
C ALA A 525 22.50 -2.87 -25.67
N ILE A 526 22.83 -3.11 -26.94
CA ILE A 526 22.35 -4.26 -27.71
C ILE A 526 22.83 -5.57 -27.07
N ALA A 527 24.10 -5.67 -26.69
CA ALA A 527 24.64 -6.87 -26.06
C ALA A 527 23.92 -7.20 -24.74
N LEU A 528 23.70 -6.18 -23.91
CA LEU A 528 23.05 -6.33 -22.60
C LEU A 528 21.55 -6.62 -22.72
N TYR A 529 20.83 -5.96 -23.64
CA TYR A 529 19.42 -6.27 -23.90
C TYR A 529 19.24 -7.65 -24.53
N THR A 530 20.12 -8.06 -25.44
CA THR A 530 20.09 -9.39 -26.04
C THR A 530 20.38 -10.48 -25.01
N LYS A 531 21.30 -10.24 -24.07
CA LYS A 531 21.54 -11.15 -22.94
C LYS A 531 20.27 -11.31 -22.09
N PHE A 532 19.57 -10.22 -21.80
CA PHE A 532 18.34 -10.25 -21.00
C PHE A 532 17.18 -10.95 -21.72
N LEU A 533 16.99 -10.68 -23.02
CA LEU A 533 15.89 -11.21 -23.83
C LEU A 533 16.03 -12.71 -24.17
N LYS A 534 17.20 -13.33 -23.90
CA LYS A 534 17.42 -14.78 -24.06
C LYS A 534 16.85 -15.62 -22.91
N CYS A 535 16.45 -15.00 -21.80
CA CYS A 535 15.82 -15.69 -20.68
C CYS A 535 14.33 -15.90 -20.96
N ASP A 536 13.75 -17.01 -20.47
CA ASP A 536 12.31 -17.35 -20.54
C ASP A 536 11.46 -16.41 -19.66
N SER A 537 11.50 -15.11 -19.95
CA SER A 537 10.76 -14.02 -19.31
C SER A 537 9.65 -13.53 -20.26
N PRO A 538 8.49 -13.07 -19.75
CA PRO A 538 7.49 -12.44 -20.60
C PRO A 538 8.11 -11.29 -21.42
N PRO A 539 7.73 -11.13 -22.70
CA PRO A 539 8.32 -10.13 -23.57
C PRO A 539 8.13 -8.73 -22.98
N ILE A 540 9.23 -7.98 -22.89
CA ILE A 540 9.22 -6.61 -22.37
C ILE A 540 9.24 -5.63 -23.56
N PRO A 541 8.09 -5.03 -23.95
CA PRO A 541 7.98 -4.21 -25.16
C PRO A 541 9.03 -3.10 -25.23
N MET A 542 9.37 -2.53 -24.07
CA MET A 542 10.26 -1.40 -24.00
C MET A 542 11.73 -1.80 -24.25
N LEU A 543 12.17 -2.99 -23.83
CA LEU A 543 13.52 -3.48 -24.16
C LEU A 543 13.67 -3.70 -25.67
N PHE A 544 12.64 -4.23 -26.31
CA PHE A 544 12.58 -4.32 -27.77
C PHE A 544 12.64 -2.95 -28.42
N ALA A 545 11.89 -1.95 -27.95
CA ALA A 545 11.94 -0.60 -28.52
C ALA A 545 13.31 0.08 -28.35
N ARG A 546 13.97 -0.05 -27.19
CA ARG A 546 15.32 0.50 -26.98
C ARG A 546 16.36 -0.23 -27.84
N ARG A 547 16.29 -1.56 -27.89
CA ARG A 547 17.21 -2.34 -28.74
C ARG A 547 16.98 -2.06 -30.22
N CYS A 548 15.73 -1.91 -30.66
CA CYS A 548 15.36 -1.42 -32.00
C CYS A 548 16.04 -0.09 -32.31
N LEU A 549 15.90 0.93 -31.43
CA LEU A 549 16.53 2.22 -31.69
C LEU A 549 18.06 2.11 -31.74
N SER A 550 18.68 1.29 -30.87
CA SER A 550 20.12 1.01 -30.96
C SER A 550 20.50 0.36 -32.30
N HIS A 551 19.69 -0.55 -32.82
CA HIS A 551 19.89 -1.14 -34.15
C HIS A 551 19.73 -0.10 -35.27
N LEU A 552 18.74 0.79 -35.20
CA LEU A 552 18.56 1.90 -36.15
C LEU A 552 19.77 2.86 -36.16
N GLN A 553 20.38 3.09 -35.00
CA GLN A 553 21.58 3.91 -34.87
C GLN A 553 22.84 3.27 -35.46
N LEU A 554 22.87 1.94 -35.54
CA LEU A 554 23.97 1.16 -36.12
C LEU A 554 23.67 0.66 -37.54
N GLU A 555 22.58 1.12 -38.16
CA GLU A 555 22.17 0.72 -39.51
C GLU A 555 21.83 -0.78 -39.67
N HIS A 556 21.43 -1.44 -38.59
CA HIS A 556 20.97 -2.84 -38.57
C HIS A 556 19.44 -2.90 -38.81
N TRP A 557 19.02 -2.69 -40.05
CA TRP A 557 17.62 -2.41 -40.39
C TRP A 557 16.67 -3.59 -40.21
N GLU A 558 17.11 -4.82 -40.55
CA GLU A 558 16.26 -6.01 -40.39
C GLU A 558 16.01 -6.34 -38.91
N GLU A 559 17.05 -6.28 -38.07
CA GLU A 559 16.94 -6.50 -36.62
C GLU A 559 16.11 -5.40 -35.96
N ALA A 560 16.27 -4.15 -36.39
CA ALA A 560 15.44 -3.04 -35.93
C ALA A 560 13.95 -3.28 -36.22
N LEU A 561 13.61 -3.78 -37.41
CA LEU A 561 12.22 -4.07 -37.77
C LEU A 561 11.64 -5.21 -36.91
N GLN A 562 12.41 -6.27 -36.68
CA GLN A 562 11.98 -7.39 -35.83
C GLN A 562 11.64 -6.92 -34.41
N ASP A 563 12.53 -6.12 -33.82
CA ASP A 563 12.31 -5.58 -32.48
C ASP A 563 11.15 -4.60 -32.43
N ALA A 564 10.97 -3.75 -33.44
CA ALA A 564 9.85 -2.82 -33.50
C ALA A 564 8.49 -3.54 -33.58
N LEU A 565 8.40 -4.62 -34.35
CA LEU A 565 7.21 -5.46 -34.46
C LEU A 565 6.91 -6.18 -33.14
N GLN A 566 7.95 -6.70 -32.48
CA GLN A 566 7.80 -7.37 -31.18
C GLN A 566 7.35 -6.39 -30.08
N ALA A 567 7.89 -5.17 -30.10
CA ALA A 567 7.46 -4.07 -29.22
C ALA A 567 5.99 -3.71 -29.43
N GLN A 568 5.54 -3.61 -30.69
CA GLN A 568 4.15 -3.30 -31.04
C GLN A 568 3.19 -4.42 -30.64
N GLN A 569 3.54 -5.68 -30.91
CA GLN A 569 2.72 -6.84 -30.57
C GLN A 569 2.56 -7.01 -29.04
N SER A 570 3.61 -6.68 -28.29
CA SER A 570 3.61 -6.84 -26.83
C SER A 570 2.79 -5.77 -26.09
N LYS A 571 2.50 -4.60 -26.72
CA LYS A 571 1.71 -3.51 -26.10
C LYS A 571 0.92 -2.68 -27.15
N PRO A 572 -0.28 -3.11 -27.58
CA PRO A 572 -1.18 -2.27 -28.37
C PRO A 572 -2.27 -1.60 -27.50
N PRO A 573 -2.56 -0.28 -27.66
CA PRO A 573 -1.96 0.69 -28.57
C PRO A 573 -0.69 1.37 -28.01
N TRP A 574 0.37 1.43 -28.82
CA TRP A 574 1.60 2.15 -28.48
C TRP A 574 2.15 2.92 -29.69
N PRO A 575 1.96 4.26 -29.74
CA PRO A 575 2.39 5.08 -30.87
C PRO A 575 3.88 4.99 -31.17
N GLU A 576 4.74 4.99 -30.15
CA GLU A 576 6.20 4.98 -30.33
C GLU A 576 6.69 3.71 -31.01
N ALA A 577 6.19 2.52 -30.63
CA ALA A 577 6.53 1.29 -31.34
C ALA A 577 6.03 1.31 -32.78
N THR A 578 4.85 1.90 -33.01
CA THR A 578 4.25 2.04 -34.34
C THR A 578 5.12 2.95 -35.24
N TYR A 579 5.70 4.02 -34.68
CA TYR A 579 6.66 4.88 -35.38
C TYR A 579 8.04 4.24 -35.56
N LEU A 580 8.49 3.39 -34.64
CA LEU A 580 9.72 2.60 -34.83
C LEU A 580 9.57 1.59 -35.99
N VAL A 581 8.40 0.98 -36.16
CA VAL A 581 8.11 0.12 -37.32
C VAL A 581 8.16 0.95 -38.60
N ALA A 582 7.53 2.14 -38.62
CA ALA A 582 7.58 3.04 -39.77
C ALA A 582 9.02 3.44 -40.13
N ALA A 583 9.84 3.77 -39.13
CA ALA A 583 11.24 4.12 -39.30
C ALA A 583 12.07 2.98 -39.92
N ALA A 584 11.93 1.75 -39.41
CA ALA A 584 12.65 0.60 -39.93
C ALA A 584 12.22 0.24 -41.37
N LEU A 585 10.91 0.27 -41.65
CA LEU A 585 10.37 0.03 -43.00
C LEU A 585 10.85 1.07 -44.01
N SER A 586 10.90 2.35 -43.62
CA SER A 586 11.42 3.43 -44.46
C SER A 586 12.87 3.18 -44.86
N ARG A 587 13.72 2.76 -43.91
CA ARG A 587 15.13 2.44 -44.16
C ARG A 587 15.34 1.19 -45.01
N LEU A 588 14.41 0.24 -44.96
CA LEU A 588 14.38 -0.94 -45.84
C LEU A 588 13.82 -0.66 -47.24
N GLY A 589 13.51 0.60 -47.57
CA GLY A 589 12.95 0.98 -48.89
C GLY A 589 11.47 0.63 -49.08
N ARG A 590 10.76 0.28 -48.00
CA ARG A 590 9.33 -0.07 -48.00
C ARG A 590 8.48 1.15 -47.67
N ALA A 591 8.56 2.17 -48.52
CA ALA A 591 7.98 3.50 -48.26
C ALA A 591 6.45 3.50 -48.10
N ASP A 592 5.74 2.68 -48.87
CA ASP A 592 4.27 2.60 -48.81
C ASP A 592 3.81 2.05 -47.45
N GLU A 593 4.45 0.99 -46.97
CA GLU A 593 4.15 0.39 -45.67
C GLU A 593 4.57 1.30 -44.50
N ALA A 594 5.70 2.00 -44.64
CA ALA A 594 6.11 3.00 -43.65
C ALA A 594 5.06 4.13 -43.53
N GLN A 595 4.50 4.58 -44.65
CA GLN A 595 3.47 5.62 -44.67
C GLN A 595 2.16 5.15 -44.02
N GLU A 596 1.75 3.90 -44.24
CA GLU A 596 0.61 3.31 -43.54
C GLU A 596 0.82 3.28 -42.02
N MET A 597 2.03 2.93 -41.59
CA MET A 597 2.38 2.88 -40.16
C MET A 597 2.42 4.28 -39.53
N VAL A 598 2.85 5.31 -40.25
CA VAL A 598 2.76 6.71 -39.81
C VAL A 598 1.30 7.12 -39.59
N ILE A 599 0.42 6.78 -40.54
CA ILE A 599 -1.02 7.09 -40.42
C ILE A 599 -1.62 6.33 -39.24
N ALA A 600 -1.26 5.06 -39.05
CA ALA A 600 -1.68 4.27 -37.91
C ALA A 600 -1.21 4.88 -36.59
N GLY A 601 0.06 5.30 -36.49
CA GLY A 601 0.65 5.94 -35.32
C GLY A 601 -0.07 7.24 -34.94
N GLY A 602 -0.36 8.08 -35.94
CA GLY A 602 -1.10 9.34 -35.72
C GLY A 602 -2.51 9.10 -35.17
N ARG A 603 -3.21 8.05 -35.65
CA ARG A 603 -4.52 7.66 -35.10
C ARG A 603 -4.45 7.17 -33.65
N LEU A 604 -3.30 6.62 -33.22
CA LEU A 604 -3.08 6.20 -31.84
C LEU A 604 -2.80 7.40 -30.93
N GLU A 605 -2.02 8.40 -31.39
CA GLU A 605 -1.75 9.63 -30.63
C GLU A 605 -3.00 10.47 -30.36
N HIS A 606 -4.01 10.42 -31.24
CA HIS A 606 -5.29 11.10 -31.02
C HIS A 606 -6.24 10.37 -30.06
N LYS A 607 -5.93 9.13 -29.69
CA LYS A 607 -6.77 8.28 -28.82
C LYS A 607 -6.16 8.04 -27.43
N SER A 608 -4.86 8.27 -27.27
CA SER A 608 -4.15 8.28 -25.98
C SER A 608 -4.25 9.64 -25.33
#